data_AF-A0A495YYJ3-F1
#
_entry.id   AF-A0A495YYJ3-F1
#
_cell.length_a   1.000
_cell.length_b   1.000
_cell.length_c   1.000
_cell.angle_alpha   90.00
_cell.angle_beta   90.00
_cell.angle_gamma   90.00
#
_symmetry.space_group_name_H-M   'P 1'
#
loop_
_entity.id
_entity.type
_entity.pdbx_description
1 polymer ?
#
loop_
_entity_poly.entity_id
_entity_poly.type
_entity_poly.pdbx_seq_one_letter_code
_entity_poly.pdbx_strand_id
1 'polypeptide(L)'
;MSDSLHTLDYTVIVLYFAAIVACGIYFGRYTKSTADFFFGGQRFVWWLVAASCIATLVGSYSFINYSDLGYDSGLASMTYYTNDWFIMPLFLLGWFPIIYFNRISTIPEYFERRFDRRTRFMVLILIVLYLVGYIGMNLQTIAVVLNRVIGMPIMVGAVIVAIISLAYMHSGGQMSVLMTDLFQSMILFVAGIGIFVLGINYVGGWDAFWNGLPATHKVPFPQFNEPANFHFIGTFWGDALSGTVAFFFINQGIILRFLSVKSVHDGRKAMIVMVLVLMPIAAIVVSNGGWVGKAMETYGWPEAPEKAKSVFVMVMKVITQPGVFGLVIAALLAALMSTLDTLINAVSAVGVNDIWKTVVPGKDDKYYLHAARLAAVGATLLGLVLVPIFELDDQIYTAHSKFFTTILPSLIVVLLMGVLWSRFTSAAAFWALLLGSILTLVTHHKALYFLIEPLAHGVPPDKGYIYMRGLFGTLVTVALGVGITLFTKPRPKSELPGLCIATLSEGMRLFKGGEPNRSEPKTSSPLQFRTDAIDADRVRLPVELMDELSVQEGDLIYVSDARRWLGGLRSVHLKADAPHQETGVVILHDEAVDRANFSLDLPVTVEKIL
;
A
#
# COMPACT_ATOMS: atom_id res chain seq x y z
N MET A 1 -33.31 -9.16 -21.18
CA MET A 1 -32.73 -10.51 -21.11
C MET A 1 -31.89 -10.80 -22.34
N SER A 2 -30.64 -10.35 -22.32
CA SER A 2 -29.46 -11.16 -22.67
C SER A 2 -28.34 -10.64 -21.77
N ASP A 3 -28.44 -10.95 -20.47
CA ASP A 3 -27.54 -10.51 -19.40
C ASP A 3 -26.16 -11.19 -19.46
N SER A 4 -25.70 -11.55 -20.66
CA SER A 4 -24.40 -12.17 -20.89
C SER A 4 -23.45 -11.16 -21.51
N LEU A 5 -22.25 -11.05 -20.95
CA LEU A 5 -21.11 -10.39 -21.58
C LEU A 5 -20.97 -10.78 -23.06
N HIS A 6 -20.57 -9.84 -23.91
CA HIS A 6 -20.29 -10.16 -25.31
C HIS A 6 -19.04 -11.06 -25.38
N THR A 7 -18.91 -11.88 -26.43
CA THR A 7 -17.72 -12.75 -26.62
C THR A 7 -16.41 -11.95 -26.60
N LEU A 8 -16.45 -10.69 -27.06
CA LEU A 8 -15.32 -9.77 -27.00
C LEU A 8 -14.93 -9.40 -25.56
N ASP A 9 -15.91 -9.18 -24.67
CA ASP A 9 -15.62 -8.87 -23.27
C ASP A 9 -14.95 -10.04 -22.56
N TYR A 10 -15.45 -11.26 -22.78
CA TYR A 10 -14.81 -12.47 -22.27
C TYR A 10 -13.39 -12.63 -22.79
N THR A 11 -13.17 -12.38 -24.09
CA THR A 11 -11.85 -12.47 -24.71
C THR A 11 -10.88 -11.48 -24.07
N VAL A 12 -11.29 -10.23 -23.86
CA VAL A 12 -10.46 -9.21 -23.19
C VAL A 12 -10.11 -9.61 -21.76
N ILE A 13 -11.09 -10.10 -20.99
CA ILE A 13 -10.86 -10.55 -19.61
C ILE A 13 -9.86 -11.72 -19.57
N VAL A 14 -10.05 -12.74 -20.41
CA VAL A 14 -9.15 -13.91 -20.46
C VAL A 14 -7.74 -13.51 -20.90
N LEU A 15 -7.61 -12.66 -21.92
CA LEU A 15 -6.31 -12.16 -22.37
C LEU A 15 -5.61 -11.35 -21.27
N TYR A 16 -6.35 -10.52 -20.53
CA TYR A 16 -5.83 -9.79 -19.39
C TYR A 16 -5.27 -10.73 -18.31
N PHE A 17 -6.03 -11.74 -17.90
CA PHE A 17 -5.58 -12.73 -16.91
C PHE A 17 -4.34 -13.49 -17.38
N ALA A 18 -4.34 -13.92 -18.65
CA ALA A 18 -3.19 -14.60 -19.23
C ALA A 18 -1.95 -13.70 -19.25
N ALA A 19 -2.10 -12.42 -19.60
CA ALA A 19 -1.01 -11.46 -19.62
C ALA A 19 -0.41 -11.21 -18.22
N ILE A 20 -1.25 -11.07 -17.19
CA ILE A 20 -0.78 -10.87 -15.81
C ILE A 20 -0.05 -12.11 -15.28
N VAL A 21 -0.60 -13.31 -15.49
CA VAL A 21 0.07 -14.55 -15.09
C VAL A 21 1.40 -14.72 -15.81
N ALA A 22 1.45 -14.48 -17.13
CA ALA A 22 2.69 -14.54 -17.90
C ALA A 22 3.73 -13.53 -17.41
N CYS A 23 3.29 -12.29 -17.15
CA CYS A 23 4.12 -11.23 -16.59
C CYS A 23 4.70 -11.64 -15.23
N GLY A 24 3.85 -12.12 -14.33
CA GLY A 24 4.27 -12.51 -12.98
C GLY A 24 5.25 -13.68 -12.96
N ILE A 25 5.00 -14.73 -13.76
CA ILE A 25 5.92 -15.86 -13.91
C ILE A 25 7.25 -15.40 -14.52
N TYR A 26 7.21 -14.55 -15.55
CA TYR A 26 8.40 -14.03 -16.22
C TYR A 26 9.30 -13.24 -15.27
N PHE A 27 8.73 -12.35 -14.46
CA PHE A 27 9.52 -11.59 -13.48
C PHE A 27 9.89 -12.42 -12.24
N GLY A 28 9.09 -13.43 -11.89
CA GLY A 28 9.38 -14.30 -10.76
C GLY A 28 10.68 -15.11 -10.88
N ARG A 29 11.19 -15.33 -12.10
CA ARG A 29 12.48 -16.01 -12.32
C ARG A 29 13.69 -15.28 -11.74
N TYR A 30 13.56 -13.99 -11.42
CA TYR A 30 14.63 -13.18 -10.84
C TYR A 30 14.62 -13.23 -9.30
N THR A 31 13.63 -13.87 -8.67
CA THR A 31 13.52 -14.00 -7.22
C THR A 31 14.31 -15.21 -6.72
N LYS A 32 15.51 -14.98 -6.17
CA LYS A 32 16.44 -16.05 -5.74
C LYS A 32 16.64 -16.14 -4.23
N SER A 33 16.35 -15.06 -3.49
CA SER A 33 16.55 -14.97 -2.04
C SER A 33 15.30 -14.48 -1.29
N THR A 34 15.29 -14.58 0.04
CA THR A 34 14.21 -13.96 0.86
C THR A 34 14.18 -12.44 0.74
N ALA A 35 15.35 -11.81 0.53
CA ALA A 35 15.44 -10.37 0.30
C ALA A 35 14.79 -9.97 -1.02
N ASP A 36 14.95 -10.77 -2.07
CA ASP A 36 14.26 -10.57 -3.35
C ASP A 36 12.75 -10.84 -3.19
N PHE A 37 12.38 -11.88 -2.43
CA PHE A 37 10.99 -12.28 -2.25
C PHE A 37 10.18 -11.25 -1.46
N PHE A 38 10.72 -10.65 -0.40
CA PHE A 38 9.96 -9.68 0.42
C PHE A 38 10.20 -8.21 0.03
N PHE A 39 11.41 -7.86 -0.41
CA PHE A 39 11.80 -6.47 -0.63
C PHE A 39 12.25 -6.20 -2.07
N GLY A 40 12.20 -7.17 -2.98
CA GLY A 40 12.70 -6.96 -4.35
C GLY A 40 14.17 -6.56 -4.40
N GLY A 41 14.96 -6.95 -3.39
CA GLY A 41 16.37 -6.61 -3.28
C GLY A 41 16.67 -5.12 -2.99
N GLN A 42 15.66 -4.32 -2.61
CA GLN A 42 15.75 -2.87 -2.43
C GLN A 42 16.22 -2.13 -3.68
N ARG A 43 15.82 -2.57 -4.87
CA ARG A 43 16.42 -2.09 -6.14
C ARG A 43 15.57 -1.08 -6.89
N PHE A 44 14.31 -0.88 -6.51
CA PHE A 44 13.37 -0.22 -7.40
C PHE A 44 13.40 1.30 -7.30
N VAL A 45 13.14 1.93 -8.44
CA VAL A 45 12.99 3.39 -8.56
C VAL A 45 11.62 3.86 -8.09
N TRP A 46 11.53 5.13 -7.73
CA TRP A 46 10.34 5.71 -7.09
C TRP A 46 9.03 5.56 -7.88
N TRP A 47 9.04 5.65 -9.21
CA TRP A 47 7.82 5.65 -10.02
C TRP A 47 7.15 4.26 -10.05
N LEU A 48 7.95 3.19 -9.99
CA LEU A 48 7.44 1.83 -9.93
C LEU A 48 6.74 1.57 -8.59
N VAL A 49 7.38 2.01 -7.50
CA VAL A 49 6.82 1.90 -6.15
C VAL A 49 5.53 2.72 -6.03
N ALA A 50 5.50 3.94 -6.57
CA ALA A 50 4.29 4.77 -6.57
C ALA A 50 3.13 4.13 -7.35
N ALA A 51 3.41 3.59 -8.55
CA ALA A 51 2.44 2.86 -9.37
C ALA A 51 1.89 1.62 -8.65
N SER A 52 2.76 0.89 -7.95
CA SER A 52 2.36 -0.29 -7.20
C SER A 52 1.55 0.05 -5.94
N CYS A 53 1.93 1.10 -5.21
CA CYS A 53 1.14 1.56 -4.07
C CYS A 53 -0.25 2.06 -4.49
N ILE A 54 -0.39 2.75 -5.63
CA ILE A 54 -1.71 3.19 -6.11
C ILE A 54 -2.57 2.02 -6.60
N ALA A 55 -1.98 1.02 -7.26
CA ALA A 55 -2.71 -0.20 -7.64
C ALA A 55 -3.32 -0.91 -6.44
N THR A 56 -2.58 -0.97 -5.33
CA THR A 56 -3.05 -1.55 -4.07
C THR A 56 -4.08 -0.68 -3.35
N LEU A 57 -3.93 0.64 -3.42
CA LEU A 57 -4.82 1.61 -2.78
C LEU A 57 -6.21 1.61 -3.42
N VAL A 58 -6.27 1.52 -4.75
CA VAL A 58 -7.54 1.44 -5.47
C VAL A 58 -8.04 0.00 -5.37
N GLY A 59 -8.89 -0.27 -4.39
CA GLY A 59 -9.45 -1.61 -4.16
C GLY A 59 -10.76 -1.88 -4.91
N SER A 60 -11.30 -3.10 -4.76
CA SER A 60 -12.61 -3.54 -5.29
C SER A 60 -13.73 -2.55 -5.08
N TYR A 61 -13.78 -2.04 -3.85
CA TYR A 61 -14.89 -1.24 -3.39
C TYR A 61 -14.82 0.17 -3.96
N SER A 62 -13.64 0.62 -4.40
CA SER A 62 -13.43 2.01 -4.78
C SER A 62 -14.33 2.43 -5.92
N PHE A 63 -14.37 1.68 -7.02
CA PHE A 63 -15.22 2.03 -8.17
C PHE A 63 -16.70 2.06 -7.81
N ILE A 64 -17.18 1.05 -7.08
CA ILE A 64 -18.60 0.94 -6.75
C ILE A 64 -19.00 1.99 -5.70
N ASN A 65 -18.24 2.12 -4.63
CA ASN A 65 -18.54 2.99 -3.50
C ASN A 65 -18.32 4.47 -3.79
N TYR A 66 -17.23 4.82 -4.47
CA TYR A 66 -16.97 6.23 -4.75
C TYR A 66 -17.82 6.73 -5.92
N SER A 67 -18.28 5.85 -6.80
CA SER A 67 -19.36 6.20 -7.73
C SER A 67 -20.72 6.31 -7.02
N ASP A 68 -21.03 5.45 -6.05
CA ASP A 68 -22.23 5.58 -5.18
C ASP A 68 -22.23 6.96 -4.49
N LEU A 69 -21.13 7.30 -3.82
CA LEU A 69 -20.94 8.62 -3.20
C LEU A 69 -20.90 9.77 -4.21
N GLY A 70 -20.33 9.55 -5.39
CA GLY A 70 -20.28 10.54 -6.46
C GLY A 70 -21.67 10.89 -7.01
N TYR A 71 -22.57 9.92 -7.05
CA TYR A 71 -23.96 10.11 -7.48
C TYR A 71 -24.80 10.84 -6.43
N ASP A 72 -24.57 10.57 -5.14
CA ASP A 72 -25.33 11.17 -4.05
C ASP A 72 -24.79 12.54 -3.61
N SER A 73 -23.47 12.72 -3.65
CA SER A 73 -22.77 13.86 -3.01
C SER A 73 -21.75 14.56 -3.92
N GLY A 74 -21.63 14.15 -5.19
CA GLY A 74 -20.78 14.82 -6.18
C GLY A 74 -19.29 14.80 -5.86
N LEU A 75 -18.62 15.95 -5.98
CA LEU A 75 -17.16 16.10 -5.82
C LEU A 75 -16.67 15.79 -4.40
N ALA A 76 -17.54 15.82 -3.39
CA ALA A 76 -17.20 15.40 -2.04
C ALA A 76 -16.69 13.95 -1.98
N SER A 77 -17.11 13.08 -2.91
CA SER A 77 -16.62 11.70 -3.05
C SER A 77 -15.10 11.60 -3.22
N MET A 78 -14.43 12.65 -3.71
CA MET A 78 -12.97 12.68 -3.89
C MET A 78 -12.21 12.72 -2.57
N THR A 79 -12.85 13.15 -1.48
CA THR A 79 -12.20 13.44 -0.20
C THR A 79 -11.37 12.28 0.34
N TYR A 80 -11.81 11.02 0.11
CA TYR A 80 -11.14 9.79 0.53
C TYR A 80 -9.76 9.55 -0.10
N TYR A 81 -9.46 10.21 -1.22
CA TYR A 81 -8.14 10.12 -1.88
C TYR A 81 -7.37 11.43 -1.80
N THR A 82 -8.00 12.52 -1.36
CA THR A 82 -7.37 13.86 -1.35
C THR A 82 -7.10 14.40 0.05
N ASN A 83 -7.41 13.65 1.11
CA ASN A 83 -7.21 14.05 2.50
C ASN A 83 -5.85 13.62 3.08
N ASP A 84 -5.10 12.71 2.43
CA ASP A 84 -3.89 12.09 2.98
C ASP A 84 -2.64 12.99 3.11
N TRP A 85 -2.67 14.19 2.54
CA TRP A 85 -1.52 15.08 2.44
C TRP A 85 -0.95 15.51 3.80
N PHE A 86 -1.76 15.58 4.86
CA PHE A 86 -1.29 16.05 6.17
C PHE A 86 -0.49 14.99 6.94
N ILE A 87 -0.69 13.70 6.66
CA ILE A 87 0.11 12.64 7.29
C ILE A 87 1.44 12.41 6.57
N MET A 88 1.49 12.76 5.29
CA MET A 88 2.65 12.54 4.43
C MET A 88 3.96 13.05 5.07
N PRO A 89 4.07 14.27 5.64
CA PRO A 89 5.31 14.71 6.28
C PRO A 89 5.79 13.80 7.41
N LEU A 90 4.88 13.25 8.24
CA LEU A 90 5.24 12.33 9.32
C LEU A 90 5.80 11.01 8.77
N PHE A 91 5.26 10.53 7.65
CA PHE A 91 5.78 9.36 6.97
C PHE A 91 7.16 9.65 6.38
N LEU A 92 7.31 10.74 5.62
CA LEU A 92 8.52 11.08 4.87
C LEU A 92 9.74 11.42 5.75
N LEU A 93 9.50 12.12 6.87
CA LEU A 93 10.55 12.62 7.75
C LEU A 93 10.81 11.68 8.93
N GLY A 94 9.80 10.89 9.32
CA GLY A 94 9.88 10.00 10.47
C GLY A 94 9.83 8.53 10.07
N TRP A 95 8.63 8.03 9.81
CA TRP A 95 8.39 6.59 9.76
C TRP A 95 9.22 5.87 8.68
N PHE A 96 9.21 6.38 7.45
CA PHE A 96 9.91 5.75 6.34
C PHE A 96 11.44 5.69 6.53
N PRO A 97 12.14 6.79 6.87
CA PRO A 97 13.56 6.72 7.22
C PRO A 97 13.87 5.75 8.35
N ILE A 98 13.03 5.68 9.40
CA ILE A 98 13.22 4.75 10.52
C ILE A 98 13.20 3.30 10.03
N ILE A 99 12.16 2.90 9.29
CA ILE A 99 12.07 1.51 8.79
C ILE A 99 13.20 1.18 7.82
N TYR A 100 13.58 2.12 6.95
CA TYR A 100 14.61 1.91 5.93
C TYR A 100 16.00 1.73 6.55
N PHE A 101 16.45 2.69 7.38
CA PHE A 101 17.82 2.67 7.92
C PHE A 101 18.00 1.61 9.01
N ASN A 102 16.94 1.18 9.70
CA ASN A 102 17.05 0.10 10.69
C ASN A 102 16.78 -1.29 10.09
N ARG A 103 16.50 -1.37 8.79
CA ARG A 103 16.13 -2.61 8.08
C ARG A 103 15.03 -3.37 8.80
N ILE A 104 14.00 -2.63 9.24
CA ILE A 104 12.85 -3.23 9.92
C ILE A 104 11.99 -3.89 8.86
N SER A 105 11.84 -5.20 8.97
CA SER A 105 11.12 -6.02 8.00
C SER A 105 9.62 -6.02 8.29
N THR A 106 9.22 -5.97 9.57
CA THR A 106 7.81 -6.05 9.97
C THR A 106 7.43 -5.09 11.08
N ILE A 107 6.14 -4.76 11.18
CA ILE A 107 5.62 -3.94 12.28
C ILE A 107 5.89 -4.58 13.66
N PRO A 108 5.59 -5.87 13.90
CA PRO A 108 5.87 -6.46 15.21
C PRO A 108 7.36 -6.40 15.58
N GLU A 109 8.27 -6.55 14.61
CA GLU A 109 9.70 -6.36 14.81
C GLU A 109 10.03 -4.93 15.29
N TYR A 110 9.46 -3.89 14.68
CA TYR A 110 9.63 -2.51 15.16
C TYR A 110 9.21 -2.39 16.63
N PHE A 111 8.04 -2.92 16.98
CA PHE A 111 7.51 -2.86 18.35
C PHE A 111 8.40 -3.62 19.35
N GLU A 112 9.02 -4.73 18.95
CA GLU A 112 9.99 -5.41 19.82
C GLU A 112 11.23 -4.56 20.06
N ARG A 113 11.83 -4.05 18.98
CA ARG A 113 13.07 -3.26 19.06
C ARG A 113 12.84 -1.96 19.84
N ARG A 114 11.70 -1.28 19.60
CA ARG A 114 11.33 -0.01 20.23
C ARG A 114 10.85 -0.18 21.67
N PHE A 115 10.16 -1.28 21.98
CA PHE A 115 9.54 -1.51 23.26
C PHE A 115 10.04 -2.81 23.90
N ASP A 116 9.29 -3.90 23.75
CA ASP A 116 9.59 -5.20 24.34
C ASP A 116 8.85 -6.35 23.62
N ARG A 117 9.19 -7.59 24.01
CA ARG A 117 8.64 -8.82 23.43
C ARG A 117 7.14 -9.04 23.75
N ARG A 118 6.64 -8.49 24.86
CA ARG A 118 5.21 -8.60 25.23
C ARG A 118 4.36 -7.79 24.27
N THR A 119 4.81 -6.56 23.99
CA THR A 119 4.17 -5.66 23.04
C THR A 119 4.23 -6.23 21.63
N ARG A 120 5.38 -6.79 21.20
CA ARG A 120 5.49 -7.53 19.93
C ARG A 120 4.42 -8.60 19.80
N PHE A 121 4.27 -9.47 20.79
CA PHE A 121 3.34 -10.60 20.70
C PHE A 121 1.88 -10.14 20.54
N MET A 122 1.47 -9.10 21.28
CA MET A 122 0.15 -8.51 21.12
C MET A 122 -0.04 -7.94 19.72
N VAL A 123 0.91 -7.14 19.23
CA VAL A 123 0.85 -6.54 17.88
C VAL A 123 0.83 -7.61 16.78
N LEU A 124 1.61 -8.68 16.95
CA LEU A 124 1.63 -9.82 16.03
C LEU A 124 0.24 -10.46 15.90
N ILE A 125 -0.43 -10.75 17.01
CA ILE A 125 -1.79 -11.32 16.99
C ILE A 125 -2.76 -10.39 16.26
N LEU A 126 -2.74 -9.09 16.61
CA LEU A 126 -3.64 -8.11 16.01
C LEU A 126 -3.42 -7.97 14.49
N ILE A 127 -2.17 -7.92 14.05
CA ILE A 127 -1.82 -7.78 12.63
C ILE A 127 -2.14 -9.06 11.85
N VAL A 128 -1.83 -10.25 12.38
CA VAL A 128 -2.15 -11.50 11.69
C VAL A 128 -3.66 -11.68 11.55
N LEU A 129 -4.42 -11.40 12.62
CA LEU A 129 -5.88 -11.47 12.58
C LEU A 129 -6.45 -10.48 11.56
N TYR A 130 -5.94 -9.25 11.53
CA TYR A 130 -6.30 -8.23 10.55
C TYR A 130 -6.03 -8.71 9.11
N LEU A 131 -4.79 -9.13 8.83
CA LEU A 131 -4.36 -9.50 7.48
C LEU A 131 -5.13 -10.71 6.95
N VAL A 132 -5.27 -11.77 7.75
CA VAL A 132 -6.00 -12.99 7.33
C VAL A 132 -7.49 -12.71 7.12
N GLY A 133 -8.12 -11.95 8.02
CA GLY A 133 -9.50 -11.51 7.86
C GLY A 133 -9.70 -10.69 6.58
N TYR A 134 -8.74 -9.81 6.27
CA TYR A 134 -8.81 -8.96 5.09
C TYR A 134 -8.58 -9.73 3.77
N ILE A 135 -7.76 -10.80 3.79
CA ILE A 135 -7.62 -11.72 2.64
C ILE A 135 -8.97 -12.37 2.32
N GLY A 136 -9.65 -12.96 3.31
CA GLY A 136 -10.94 -13.63 3.08
C GLY A 136 -12.01 -12.68 2.55
N MET A 137 -12.03 -11.45 3.05
CA MET A 137 -12.94 -10.40 2.57
C MET A 137 -12.65 -9.95 1.14
N ASN A 138 -11.37 -9.82 0.77
CA ASN A 138 -10.99 -9.53 -0.61
C ASN A 138 -11.42 -10.67 -1.53
N LEU A 139 -11.10 -11.92 -1.19
CA LEU A 139 -11.50 -13.09 -1.98
C LEU A 139 -13.02 -13.16 -2.20
N GLN A 140 -13.80 -12.94 -1.14
CA GLN A 140 -15.26 -12.86 -1.22
C GLN A 140 -15.70 -11.71 -2.13
N THR A 141 -15.13 -10.52 -1.99
CA THR A 141 -15.51 -9.36 -2.78
C THR A 141 -15.25 -9.58 -4.27
N ILE A 142 -14.11 -10.17 -4.62
CA ILE A 142 -13.79 -10.53 -6.01
C ILE A 142 -14.81 -11.54 -6.54
N ALA A 143 -15.10 -12.57 -5.75
CA ALA A 143 -16.04 -13.61 -6.11
C ALA A 143 -17.48 -13.07 -6.32
N VAL A 144 -17.91 -12.11 -5.51
CA VAL A 144 -19.22 -11.43 -5.67
C VAL A 144 -19.26 -10.61 -6.94
N VAL A 145 -18.17 -9.92 -7.30
CA VAL A 145 -18.07 -9.21 -8.59
C VAL A 145 -18.17 -10.19 -9.76
N LEU A 146 -17.42 -11.29 -9.72
CA LEU A 146 -17.50 -12.34 -10.74
C LEU A 146 -18.91 -12.96 -10.84
N ASN A 147 -19.56 -13.19 -9.70
CA ASN A 147 -20.93 -13.69 -9.67
C ASN A 147 -21.91 -12.72 -10.35
N ARG A 148 -21.82 -11.42 -10.06
CA ARG A 148 -22.71 -10.41 -10.66
C ARG A 148 -22.46 -10.19 -12.15
N VAL A 149 -21.22 -10.36 -12.62
CA VAL A 149 -20.83 -10.02 -14.00
C VAL A 149 -20.96 -11.21 -14.94
N ILE A 150 -20.62 -12.42 -14.50
CA ILE A 150 -20.63 -13.65 -15.33
C ILE A 150 -21.44 -14.80 -14.72
N GLY A 151 -22.15 -14.60 -13.62
CA GLY A 151 -22.96 -15.65 -12.98
C GLY A 151 -22.16 -16.75 -12.29
N MET A 152 -20.84 -16.56 -12.12
CA MET A 152 -19.96 -17.58 -11.53
C MET A 152 -20.29 -17.79 -10.05
N PRO A 153 -20.46 -19.04 -9.56
CA PRO A 153 -20.69 -19.29 -8.14
C PRO A 153 -19.55 -18.69 -7.29
N ILE A 154 -19.90 -18.04 -6.16
CA ILE A 154 -18.95 -17.26 -5.35
C ILE A 154 -17.73 -18.10 -4.94
N MET A 155 -17.94 -19.30 -4.38
CA MET A 155 -16.83 -20.16 -3.98
C MET A 155 -15.92 -20.56 -5.16
N VAL A 156 -16.49 -20.82 -6.33
CA VAL A 156 -15.72 -21.16 -7.54
C VAL A 156 -14.87 -19.96 -7.97
N GLY A 157 -15.46 -18.76 -8.00
CA GLY A 157 -14.73 -17.53 -8.31
C GLY A 157 -13.61 -17.24 -7.32
N ALA A 158 -13.86 -17.42 -6.02
CA ALA A 158 -12.85 -17.24 -4.98
C ALA A 158 -11.68 -18.21 -5.16
N VAL A 159 -11.95 -19.49 -5.44
CA VAL A 159 -10.92 -20.51 -5.66
C VAL A 159 -10.09 -20.22 -6.90
N ILE A 160 -10.72 -19.85 -8.02
CA ILE A 160 -10.00 -19.52 -9.27
C ILE A 160 -9.04 -18.34 -9.03
N VAL A 161 -9.53 -17.28 -8.40
CA VAL A 161 -8.73 -16.08 -8.12
C VAL A 161 -7.60 -16.40 -7.15
N ALA A 162 -7.87 -17.17 -6.09
CA ALA A 162 -6.85 -17.61 -5.14
C ALA A 162 -5.74 -18.42 -5.82
N ILE A 163 -6.09 -19.33 -6.74
CA ILE A 163 -5.11 -20.11 -7.51
C ILE A 163 -4.27 -19.19 -8.42
N ILE A 164 -4.91 -18.26 -9.12
CA ILE A 164 -4.23 -17.31 -10.01
C ILE A 164 -3.23 -16.45 -9.22
N SER A 165 -3.68 -15.80 -8.13
CA SER A 165 -2.83 -15.00 -7.26
C SER A 165 -1.68 -15.82 -6.67
N LEU A 166 -1.95 -17.05 -6.21
CA LEU A 166 -0.92 -17.91 -5.64
C LEU A 166 0.12 -18.34 -6.69
N ALA A 167 -0.27 -18.57 -7.95
CA ALA A 167 0.63 -19.08 -8.99
C ALA A 167 1.83 -18.16 -9.24
N TYR A 168 1.59 -16.85 -9.40
CA TYR A 168 2.69 -15.89 -9.59
C TYR A 168 3.27 -15.39 -8.26
N MET A 169 2.49 -15.28 -7.18
CA MET A 169 3.03 -14.90 -5.87
C MET A 169 4.04 -15.92 -5.34
N HIS A 170 3.70 -17.21 -5.43
CA HIS A 170 4.57 -18.29 -4.96
C HIS A 170 5.93 -18.29 -5.67
N SER A 171 5.94 -18.03 -6.97
CA SER A 171 7.16 -18.03 -7.77
C SER A 171 7.96 -16.74 -7.63
N GLY A 172 7.30 -15.56 -7.64
CA GLY A 172 7.98 -14.28 -7.80
C GLY A 172 8.01 -13.30 -6.62
N GLY A 173 7.20 -13.49 -5.58
CA GLY A 173 7.16 -12.59 -4.42
C GLY A 173 6.93 -11.12 -4.79
N GLN A 174 7.45 -10.21 -3.95
CA GLN A 174 7.30 -8.75 -4.06
C GLN A 174 7.72 -8.19 -5.43
N MET A 175 8.78 -8.74 -6.06
CA MET A 175 9.19 -8.29 -7.39
C MET A 175 8.09 -8.50 -8.43
N SER A 176 7.54 -9.72 -8.50
CA SER A 176 6.48 -10.03 -9.45
C SER A 176 5.28 -9.12 -9.23
N VAL A 177 4.92 -8.91 -7.96
CA VAL A 177 3.80 -8.05 -7.55
C VAL A 177 4.01 -6.61 -8.03
N LEU A 178 5.19 -6.03 -7.79
CA LEU A 178 5.51 -4.67 -8.25
C LEU A 178 5.36 -4.50 -9.77
N MET A 179 5.81 -5.51 -10.53
CA MET A 179 5.73 -5.46 -11.99
C MET A 179 4.30 -5.65 -12.49
N THR A 180 3.55 -6.61 -11.94
CA THR A 180 2.13 -6.78 -12.30
C THR A 180 1.33 -5.53 -11.94
N ASP A 181 1.57 -4.96 -10.75
CA ASP A 181 0.89 -3.74 -10.31
C ASP A 181 1.18 -2.53 -11.20
N LEU A 182 2.37 -2.42 -11.78
CA LEU A 182 2.67 -1.37 -12.76
C LEU A 182 1.72 -1.46 -13.95
N PHE A 183 1.55 -2.64 -14.53
CA PHE A 183 0.61 -2.83 -15.64
C PHE A 183 -0.84 -2.62 -15.21
N GLN A 184 -1.21 -3.09 -14.02
CA GLN A 184 -2.56 -2.94 -13.49
C GLN A 184 -2.91 -1.47 -13.23
N SER A 185 -2.01 -0.68 -12.64
CA SER A 185 -2.21 0.77 -12.44
C SER A 185 -2.28 1.54 -13.76
N MET A 186 -1.50 1.15 -14.77
CA MET A 186 -1.64 1.74 -16.11
C MET A 186 -3.01 1.46 -16.71
N ILE A 187 -3.47 0.20 -16.67
CA ILE A 187 -4.79 -0.20 -17.18
C ILE A 187 -5.90 0.54 -16.40
N LEU A 188 -5.77 0.61 -15.08
CA LEU A 188 -6.69 1.32 -14.19
C LEU A 188 -6.87 2.79 -14.62
N PHE A 189 -5.77 3.52 -14.82
CA PHE A 189 -5.84 4.92 -15.20
C PHE A 189 -6.34 5.12 -16.63
N VAL A 190 -5.86 4.32 -17.58
CA VAL A 190 -6.29 4.42 -18.99
C VAL A 190 -7.79 4.09 -19.11
N ALA A 191 -8.25 2.99 -18.51
CA ALA A 191 -9.65 2.62 -18.52
C ALA A 191 -10.50 3.65 -17.76
N GLY A 192 -10.07 4.06 -16.57
CA GLY A 192 -10.78 5.02 -15.72
C GLY A 192 -10.96 6.40 -16.35
N ILE A 193 -9.88 6.98 -16.89
CA ILE A 193 -9.95 8.27 -17.59
C ILE A 193 -10.73 8.12 -18.89
N GLY A 194 -10.53 7.02 -19.63
CA GLY A 194 -11.26 6.74 -20.86
C GLY A 194 -12.78 6.69 -20.62
N ILE A 195 -13.22 6.02 -19.56
CA ILE A 195 -14.60 5.97 -19.11
C ILE A 195 -15.14 7.39 -18.85
N PHE A 196 -14.38 8.23 -18.13
CA PHE A 196 -14.84 9.57 -17.83
C PHE A 196 -15.02 10.42 -19.08
N VAL A 197 -14.09 10.34 -20.03
CA VAL A 197 -14.17 11.03 -21.33
C VAL A 197 -15.37 10.52 -22.14
N LEU A 198 -15.60 9.20 -22.19
CA LEU A 198 -16.77 8.62 -22.86
C LEU A 198 -18.07 9.09 -22.21
N GLY A 199 -18.13 9.13 -20.88
CA GLY A 199 -19.29 9.60 -20.13
C GLY A 199 -19.61 11.08 -20.39
N ILE A 200 -18.58 11.94 -20.40
CA ILE A 200 -18.73 13.36 -20.75
C ILE A 200 -19.25 13.51 -22.19
N ASN A 201 -18.72 12.76 -23.14
CA ASN A 201 -19.19 12.79 -24.53
C ASN A 201 -20.63 12.30 -24.65
N TYR A 202 -21.00 11.25 -23.92
CA TYR A 202 -22.35 10.69 -23.91
C TYR A 202 -23.40 11.69 -23.44
N VAL A 203 -23.11 12.48 -22.40
CA VAL A 203 -24.04 13.51 -21.89
C VAL A 203 -24.06 14.80 -22.75
N GLY A 204 -23.26 14.89 -23.81
CA GLY A 204 -23.24 16.05 -24.72
C GLY A 204 -22.07 17.01 -24.56
N GLY A 205 -20.98 16.59 -23.91
CA GLY A 205 -19.75 17.37 -23.72
C GLY A 205 -19.59 17.95 -22.31
N TRP A 206 -18.48 18.65 -22.07
CA TRP A 206 -18.12 19.14 -20.73
C TRP A 206 -19.15 20.12 -20.16
N ASP A 207 -19.67 21.04 -20.97
CA ASP A 207 -20.64 22.03 -20.50
C ASP A 207 -21.97 21.37 -20.11
N ALA A 208 -22.43 20.38 -20.88
CA ALA A 208 -23.61 19.61 -20.53
C ALA A 208 -23.38 18.78 -19.26
N PHE A 209 -22.23 18.10 -19.15
CA PHE A 209 -21.84 17.38 -17.94
C PHE A 209 -21.87 18.29 -16.70
N TRP A 210 -21.16 19.42 -16.77
CA TRP A 210 -21.04 20.33 -15.64
C TRP A 210 -22.38 20.97 -15.28
N ASN A 211 -23.19 21.37 -16.26
CA ASN A 211 -24.51 21.96 -16.00
C ASN A 211 -25.55 20.93 -15.54
N GLY A 212 -25.40 19.66 -15.91
CA GLY A 212 -26.21 18.54 -15.44
C GLY A 212 -25.95 18.15 -13.98
N LEU A 213 -24.87 18.64 -13.35
CA LEU A 213 -24.64 18.40 -11.92
C LEU A 213 -25.39 19.44 -11.05
N PRO A 214 -26.10 19.00 -9.99
CA PRO A 214 -26.67 19.91 -9.00
C PRO A 214 -25.61 20.79 -8.34
N ALA A 215 -25.98 21.98 -7.85
CA ALA A 215 -25.04 22.88 -7.17
C ALA A 215 -24.36 22.22 -5.96
N THR A 216 -25.09 21.39 -5.21
CA THR A 216 -24.56 20.61 -4.07
C THR A 216 -23.54 19.55 -4.47
N HIS A 217 -23.52 19.13 -5.74
CA HIS A 217 -22.56 18.14 -6.24
C HIS A 217 -21.24 18.78 -6.71
N LYS A 218 -21.22 20.11 -6.83
CA LYS A 218 -20.04 20.88 -7.29
C LYS A 218 -19.16 21.36 -6.14
N VAL A 219 -19.58 21.15 -4.89
CA VAL A 219 -18.76 21.53 -3.73
C VAL A 219 -17.81 20.39 -3.35
N PRO A 220 -16.54 20.69 -3.02
CA PRO A 220 -15.53 19.68 -2.73
C PRO A 220 -15.65 19.06 -1.33
N PHE A 221 -16.40 19.70 -0.42
CA PHE A 221 -16.58 19.22 0.95
C PHE A 221 -18.03 18.81 1.19
N PRO A 222 -18.27 17.63 1.77
CA PRO A 222 -19.61 17.26 2.24
C PRO A 222 -20.04 18.18 3.39
N GLN A 223 -21.33 18.16 3.74
CA GLN A 223 -21.81 18.96 4.87
C GLN A 223 -21.12 18.52 6.17
N PHE A 224 -21.09 19.41 7.16
CA PHE A 224 -20.25 19.26 8.35
C PHE A 224 -20.56 17.96 9.13
N ASN A 225 -21.82 17.74 9.49
CA ASN A 225 -22.29 16.60 10.30
C ASN A 225 -23.48 15.84 9.67
N GLU A 226 -23.91 16.21 8.47
CA GLU A 226 -25.01 15.58 7.73
C GLU A 226 -24.56 15.13 6.32
N PRO A 227 -25.17 14.07 5.76
CA PRO A 227 -25.94 13.04 6.43
C PRO A 227 -25.04 12.13 7.31
N ALA A 228 -25.65 11.37 8.23
CA ALA A 228 -24.93 10.57 9.24
C ALA A 228 -23.93 9.54 8.66
N ASN A 229 -24.14 9.10 7.41
CA ASN A 229 -23.26 8.17 6.69
C ASN A 229 -22.08 8.83 5.99
N PHE A 230 -22.20 10.11 5.59
CA PHE A 230 -21.23 10.79 4.76
C PHE A 230 -21.18 12.29 5.08
N HIS A 231 -20.52 12.61 6.19
CA HIS A 231 -20.32 13.96 6.66
C HIS A 231 -18.83 14.23 6.89
N PHE A 232 -18.42 15.49 6.74
CA PHE A 232 -17.02 15.90 6.77
C PHE A 232 -16.29 15.42 8.03
N ILE A 233 -16.91 15.54 9.21
CA ILE A 233 -16.29 15.16 10.48
C ILE A 233 -16.01 13.66 10.56
N GLY A 234 -16.92 12.83 10.05
CA GLY A 234 -16.80 11.37 10.06
C GLY A 234 -15.73 10.90 9.08
N THR A 235 -15.71 11.47 7.88
CA THR A 235 -14.65 11.24 6.89
C THR A 235 -13.30 11.68 7.43
N PHE A 236 -13.22 12.84 8.09
CA PHE A 236 -11.95 13.32 8.63
C PHE A 236 -11.41 12.42 9.75
N TRP A 237 -12.19 12.14 10.79
CA TRP A 237 -11.68 11.36 11.93
C TRP A 237 -11.57 9.86 11.64
N GLY A 238 -12.52 9.31 10.89
CA GLY A 238 -12.57 7.90 10.57
C GLY A 238 -11.57 7.51 9.48
N ASP A 239 -11.65 8.19 8.34
CA ASP A 239 -10.84 7.88 7.17
C ASP A 239 -9.51 8.63 7.19
N ALA A 240 -9.53 9.96 7.21
CA ALA A 240 -8.30 10.76 7.07
C ALA A 240 -7.30 10.54 8.22
N LEU A 241 -7.78 10.44 9.46
CA LEU A 241 -6.90 10.21 10.60
C LEU A 241 -6.63 8.72 10.82
N SER A 242 -7.65 7.90 11.04
CA SER A 242 -7.44 6.50 11.39
C SER A 242 -7.15 5.62 10.17
N GLY A 243 -7.87 5.80 9.07
CA GLY A 243 -7.70 5.02 7.83
C GLY A 243 -6.34 5.27 7.18
N THR A 244 -6.01 6.53 6.91
CA THR A 244 -4.75 6.91 6.27
C THR A 244 -3.52 6.51 7.08
N VAL A 245 -3.55 6.72 8.40
CA VAL A 245 -2.41 6.30 9.24
C VAL A 245 -2.30 4.78 9.26
N ALA A 246 -3.41 4.03 9.37
CA ALA A 246 -3.36 2.58 9.25
C ALA A 246 -2.74 2.15 7.91
N PHE A 247 -3.13 2.80 6.80
CA PHE A 247 -2.66 2.47 5.47
C PHE A 247 -1.16 2.69 5.30
N PHE A 248 -0.61 3.83 5.70
CA PHE A 248 0.80 4.13 5.49
C PHE A 248 1.72 3.59 6.60
N PHE A 249 1.25 3.52 7.85
CA PHE A 249 2.11 3.22 9.00
C PHE A 249 1.97 1.79 9.51
N ILE A 250 0.84 1.12 9.26
CA ILE A 250 0.57 -0.22 9.80
C ILE A 250 0.46 -1.27 8.70
N ASN A 251 -0.04 -0.90 7.50
CA ASN A 251 -0.18 -1.86 6.42
C ASN A 251 1.17 -2.41 5.98
N GLN A 252 1.43 -3.64 6.42
CA GLN A 252 2.68 -4.34 6.19
C GLN A 252 3.01 -4.45 4.68
N GLY A 253 1.99 -4.60 3.83
CA GLY A 253 2.21 -4.70 2.39
C GLY A 253 2.62 -3.38 1.73
N ILE A 254 2.18 -2.24 2.24
CA ILE A 254 2.65 -0.91 1.80
C ILE A 254 4.09 -0.68 2.29
N ILE A 255 4.39 -1.09 3.52
CA ILE A 255 5.74 -0.99 4.07
C ILE A 255 6.75 -1.78 3.25
N LEU A 256 6.42 -3.02 2.84
CA LEU A 256 7.29 -3.83 1.98
C LEU A 256 7.57 -3.15 0.62
N ARG A 257 6.59 -2.45 0.05
CA ARG A 257 6.79 -1.65 -1.18
C ARG A 257 7.77 -0.51 -0.96
N PHE A 258 7.59 0.26 0.10
CA PHE A 258 8.53 1.34 0.42
C PHE A 258 9.93 0.81 0.75
N LEU A 259 10.05 -0.35 1.39
CA LEU A 259 11.34 -0.98 1.66
C LEU A 259 12.03 -1.54 0.40
N SER A 260 11.30 -1.71 -0.70
CA SER A 260 11.83 -2.17 -1.98
C SER A 260 12.50 -1.08 -2.82
N VAL A 261 12.37 0.18 -2.40
CA VAL A 261 12.96 1.31 -3.11
C VAL A 261 14.48 1.38 -2.89
N LYS A 262 15.21 1.90 -3.88
CA LYS A 262 16.68 1.99 -3.84
C LYS A 262 17.27 2.97 -2.83
N SER A 263 16.48 3.97 -2.40
CA SER A 263 16.93 5.00 -1.47
C SER A 263 15.79 5.70 -0.75
N VAL A 264 16.08 6.28 0.43
CA VAL A 264 15.11 7.12 1.14
C VAL A 264 14.67 8.33 0.30
N HIS A 265 15.57 8.86 -0.53
CA HIS A 265 15.24 9.96 -1.42
C HIS A 265 14.20 9.56 -2.47
N ASP A 266 14.35 8.38 -3.08
CA ASP A 266 13.36 7.87 -4.04
C ASP A 266 12.06 7.44 -3.36
N GLY A 267 12.10 6.87 -2.15
CA GLY A 267 10.88 6.59 -1.40
C GLY A 267 10.10 7.88 -1.05
N ARG A 268 10.79 9.00 -0.81
CA ARG A 268 10.15 10.31 -0.65
C ARG A 268 9.46 10.77 -1.95
N LYS A 269 10.12 10.67 -3.10
CA LYS A 269 9.49 10.96 -4.40
C LYS A 269 8.27 10.09 -4.65
N ALA A 270 8.35 8.80 -4.35
CA ALA A 270 7.27 7.85 -4.54
C ALA A 270 6.03 8.27 -3.75
N MET A 271 6.18 8.59 -2.46
CA MET A 271 5.09 9.05 -1.61
C MET A 271 4.52 10.40 -2.07
N ILE A 272 5.37 11.36 -2.44
CA ILE A 272 4.91 12.69 -2.90
C ILE A 272 4.08 12.55 -4.18
N VAL A 273 4.57 11.82 -5.18
CA VAL A 273 3.85 11.64 -6.45
C VAL A 273 2.59 10.80 -6.22
N MET A 274 2.65 9.79 -5.36
CA MET A 274 1.47 9.01 -5.00
C MET A 274 0.36 9.90 -4.42
N VAL A 275 0.68 10.67 -3.37
CA VAL A 275 -0.33 11.44 -2.62
C VAL A 275 -0.80 12.68 -3.36
N LEU A 276 0.11 13.43 -4.00
CA LEU A 276 -0.23 14.71 -4.60
C LEU A 276 -0.64 14.61 -6.08
N VAL A 277 -0.37 13.49 -6.75
CA VAL A 277 -0.64 13.33 -8.19
C VAL A 277 -1.51 12.10 -8.47
N LEU A 278 -1.05 10.90 -8.11
CA LEU A 278 -1.73 9.67 -8.50
C LEU A 278 -3.06 9.48 -7.75
N MET A 279 -3.13 9.84 -6.47
CA MET A 279 -4.33 9.75 -5.65
C MET A 279 -5.46 10.68 -6.13
N PRO A 280 -5.23 11.98 -6.40
CA PRO A 280 -6.25 12.84 -7.02
C PRO A 280 -6.76 12.32 -8.37
N ILE A 281 -5.87 11.78 -9.22
CA ILE A 281 -6.28 11.15 -10.49
C ILE A 281 -7.11 9.89 -10.21
N ALA A 282 -6.71 9.07 -9.24
CA ALA A 282 -7.45 7.88 -8.84
C ALA A 282 -8.85 8.26 -8.32
N ALA A 283 -8.98 9.35 -7.57
CA ALA A 283 -10.26 9.89 -7.10
C ALA A 283 -11.22 10.16 -8.27
N ILE A 284 -10.72 10.81 -9.33
CA ILE A 284 -11.49 11.05 -10.56
C ILE A 284 -11.88 9.72 -11.21
N VAL A 285 -10.94 8.78 -11.31
CA VAL A 285 -11.16 7.47 -11.93
C VAL A 285 -12.25 6.66 -11.24
N VAL A 286 -12.32 6.69 -9.91
CA VAL A 286 -13.25 5.85 -9.14
C VAL A 286 -14.61 6.51 -8.90
N SER A 287 -14.67 7.85 -8.89
CA SER A 287 -15.90 8.60 -8.65
C SER A 287 -16.69 8.96 -9.92
N ASN A 288 -16.04 8.98 -11.09
CA ASN A 288 -16.65 9.53 -12.30
C ASN A 288 -17.97 8.85 -12.72
N GLY A 289 -18.13 7.55 -12.46
CA GLY A 289 -19.36 6.82 -12.81
C GLY A 289 -20.58 7.41 -12.11
N GLY A 290 -20.41 7.85 -10.86
CA GLY A 290 -21.44 8.55 -10.10
C GLY A 290 -21.77 9.93 -10.68
N TRP A 291 -20.75 10.72 -11.00
CA TRP A 291 -20.94 12.07 -11.56
C TRP A 291 -21.64 12.03 -12.91
N VAL A 292 -21.19 11.14 -13.79
CA VAL A 292 -21.80 10.95 -15.12
C VAL A 292 -23.23 10.44 -14.96
N GLY A 293 -23.47 9.46 -14.10
CA GLY A 293 -24.81 8.95 -13.81
C GLY A 293 -25.75 10.04 -13.31
N LYS A 294 -25.27 10.94 -12.44
CA LYS A 294 -26.08 12.05 -11.92
C LYS A 294 -26.42 13.10 -12.98
N ALA A 295 -25.47 13.39 -13.88
CA ALA A 295 -25.72 14.25 -15.02
C ALA A 295 -26.73 13.61 -15.99
N MET A 296 -26.62 12.30 -16.26
CA MET A 296 -27.58 11.55 -17.06
C MET A 296 -29.00 11.58 -16.46
N GLU A 297 -29.13 11.39 -15.15
CA GLU A 297 -30.41 11.48 -14.43
C GLU A 297 -31.05 12.86 -14.62
N THR A 298 -30.27 13.93 -14.52
CA THR A 298 -30.75 15.31 -14.69
C THR A 298 -31.29 15.57 -16.10
N TYR A 299 -30.78 14.86 -17.10
CA TYR A 299 -31.27 14.89 -18.48
C TYR A 299 -32.33 13.82 -18.79
N GLY A 300 -32.88 13.14 -17.78
CA GLY A 300 -34.01 12.23 -17.92
C GLY A 300 -33.64 10.78 -18.24
N TRP A 301 -32.51 10.27 -17.72
CA TRP A 301 -32.13 8.86 -17.87
C TRP A 301 -33.20 7.91 -17.27
N PRO A 302 -33.92 7.12 -18.10
CA PRO A 302 -35.08 6.34 -17.63
C PRO A 302 -34.71 5.17 -16.71
N GLU A 303 -33.49 4.66 -16.83
CA GLU A 303 -32.97 3.52 -16.06
C GLU A 303 -32.16 3.98 -14.83
N ALA A 304 -32.33 5.24 -14.41
CA ALA A 304 -31.61 5.77 -13.26
C ALA A 304 -31.83 4.87 -12.02
N PRO A 305 -30.76 4.55 -11.27
CA PRO A 305 -30.88 3.71 -10.08
C PRO A 305 -31.85 4.28 -9.05
N GLU A 306 -32.72 3.44 -8.49
CA GLU A 306 -33.39 3.78 -7.22
C GLU A 306 -32.39 3.92 -6.05
N LYS A 307 -31.25 3.24 -6.14
CA LYS A 307 -30.16 3.27 -5.15
C LYS A 307 -28.82 3.42 -5.84
N ALA A 308 -28.01 4.39 -5.39
CA ALA A 308 -26.75 4.75 -6.02
C ALA A 308 -25.71 3.61 -6.11
N LYS A 309 -25.79 2.56 -5.27
CA LYS A 309 -24.88 1.39 -5.28
C LYS A 309 -24.76 0.64 -6.61
N SER A 310 -25.73 0.74 -7.52
CA SER A 310 -25.66 0.11 -8.85
C SER A 310 -25.26 1.08 -9.96
N VAL A 311 -25.07 2.38 -9.66
CA VAL A 311 -24.84 3.44 -10.65
C VAL A 311 -23.63 3.16 -11.53
N PHE A 312 -22.51 2.73 -10.93
CA PHE A 312 -21.28 2.49 -11.68
C PHE A 312 -21.50 1.51 -12.83
N VAL A 313 -22.00 0.31 -12.51
CA VAL A 313 -22.20 -0.75 -13.51
C VAL A 313 -23.24 -0.34 -14.55
N MET A 314 -24.31 0.35 -14.14
CA MET A 314 -25.37 0.78 -15.06
C MET A 314 -24.87 1.86 -16.02
N VAL A 315 -24.14 2.87 -15.53
CA VAL A 315 -23.50 3.88 -16.38
C VAL A 315 -22.52 3.23 -17.34
N MET A 316 -21.67 2.31 -16.86
CA MET A 316 -20.71 1.61 -17.72
C MET A 316 -21.42 0.83 -18.85
N LYS A 317 -22.52 0.14 -18.55
CA LYS A 317 -23.31 -0.59 -19.57
C LYS A 317 -23.88 0.33 -20.65
N VAL A 318 -24.22 1.57 -20.30
CA VAL A 318 -24.80 2.54 -21.23
C VAL A 318 -23.73 3.20 -22.10
N ILE A 319 -22.60 3.60 -21.51
CA ILE A 319 -21.60 4.44 -22.20
C ILE A 319 -20.52 3.64 -22.93
N THR A 320 -20.41 2.32 -22.68
CA THR A 320 -19.35 1.49 -23.27
C THR A 320 -19.89 0.54 -24.34
N GLN A 321 -19.01 0.21 -25.29
CA GLN A 321 -19.26 -0.82 -26.32
C GLN A 321 -18.65 -2.16 -25.88
N PRO A 322 -19.08 -3.29 -26.48
CA PRO A 322 -18.43 -4.58 -26.30
C PRO A 322 -16.90 -4.51 -26.48
N GLY A 323 -16.16 -5.18 -25.60
CA GLY A 323 -14.70 -5.12 -25.50
C GLY A 323 -14.20 -4.03 -24.54
N VAL A 324 -14.74 -2.81 -24.65
CA VAL A 324 -14.42 -1.72 -23.70
C VAL A 324 -14.99 -2.05 -22.32
N PHE A 325 -16.23 -2.54 -22.27
CA PHE A 325 -16.84 -3.01 -21.02
C PHE A 325 -15.99 -4.11 -20.37
N GLY A 326 -15.56 -5.11 -21.14
CA GLY A 326 -14.63 -6.16 -20.68
C GLY A 326 -13.31 -5.61 -20.12
N LEU A 327 -12.75 -4.55 -20.72
CA LEU A 327 -11.56 -3.88 -20.20
C LEU A 327 -11.82 -3.20 -18.85
N VAL A 328 -12.99 -2.57 -18.66
CA VAL A 328 -13.38 -1.99 -17.36
C VAL A 328 -13.49 -3.06 -16.28
N ILE A 329 -14.13 -4.19 -16.60
CA ILE A 329 -14.22 -5.33 -15.68
C ILE A 329 -12.83 -5.91 -15.38
N ALA A 330 -11.97 -6.02 -16.39
CA ALA A 330 -10.59 -6.45 -16.21
C ALA A 330 -9.81 -5.50 -15.29
N ALA A 331 -9.96 -4.19 -15.45
CA ALA A 331 -9.34 -3.17 -14.58
C ALA A 331 -9.86 -3.26 -13.13
N LEU A 332 -11.16 -3.51 -12.95
CA LEU A 332 -11.75 -3.72 -11.62
C LEU A 332 -11.18 -4.97 -10.94
N LEU A 333 -11.09 -6.08 -11.67
CA LEU A 333 -10.49 -7.33 -11.20
C LEU A 333 -8.98 -7.19 -10.96
N ALA A 334 -8.30 -6.35 -11.74
CA ALA A 334 -6.89 -6.03 -11.58
C ALA A 334 -6.56 -5.38 -10.24
N ALA A 335 -7.28 -4.29 -9.95
CA ALA A 335 -7.15 -3.54 -8.71
C ALA A 335 -7.36 -4.46 -7.49
N LEU A 336 -8.33 -5.36 -7.63
CA LEU A 336 -8.68 -6.39 -6.68
C LEU A 336 -7.57 -7.40 -6.37
N MET A 337 -6.88 -7.89 -7.40
CA MET A 337 -5.79 -8.85 -7.23
C MET A 337 -4.57 -8.19 -6.58
N SER A 338 -4.25 -6.94 -6.95
CA SER A 338 -3.13 -6.20 -6.34
C SER A 338 -3.25 -6.15 -4.82
N THR A 339 -4.45 -5.85 -4.30
CA THR A 339 -4.69 -5.85 -2.84
C THR A 339 -4.55 -7.25 -2.25
N LEU A 340 -5.13 -8.27 -2.87
CA LEU A 340 -5.04 -9.66 -2.38
C LEU A 340 -3.58 -10.14 -2.30
N ASP A 341 -2.81 -9.90 -3.35
CA ASP A 341 -1.39 -10.26 -3.45
C ASP A 341 -0.57 -9.59 -2.35
N THR A 342 -0.84 -8.29 -2.14
CA THR A 342 -0.22 -7.50 -1.09
C THR A 342 -0.43 -8.12 0.29
N LEU A 343 -1.65 -8.55 0.59
CA LEU A 343 -2.00 -9.12 1.89
C LEU A 343 -1.37 -10.50 2.07
N ILE A 344 -1.37 -11.34 1.03
CA ILE A 344 -0.71 -12.65 1.06
C ILE A 344 0.80 -12.49 1.31
N ASN A 345 1.46 -11.56 0.61
CA ASN A 345 2.87 -11.30 0.82
C ASN A 345 3.16 -10.74 2.22
N ALA A 346 2.30 -9.86 2.73
CA ALA A 346 2.39 -9.33 4.09
C ALA A 346 2.29 -10.44 5.16
N VAL A 347 1.32 -11.36 5.04
CA VAL A 347 1.20 -12.50 5.97
C VAL A 347 2.41 -13.42 5.85
N SER A 348 2.92 -13.65 4.65
CA SER A 348 4.14 -14.44 4.44
C SER A 348 5.35 -13.80 5.13
N ALA A 349 5.53 -12.49 4.98
CA ALA A 349 6.62 -11.73 5.60
C ALA A 349 6.55 -11.77 7.14
N VAL A 350 5.37 -11.54 7.71
CA VAL A 350 5.13 -11.63 9.16
C VAL A 350 5.30 -13.07 9.64
N GLY A 351 4.75 -14.05 8.92
CA GLY A 351 4.89 -15.47 9.24
C GLY A 351 6.35 -15.92 9.30
N VAL A 352 7.18 -15.48 8.34
CA VAL A 352 8.61 -15.85 8.33
C VAL A 352 9.40 -15.10 9.38
N ASN A 353 9.29 -13.77 9.42
CA ASN A 353 10.17 -12.95 10.26
C ASN A 353 9.74 -12.94 11.73
N ASP A 354 8.45 -13.03 12.01
CA ASP A 354 7.93 -12.93 13.38
C ASP A 354 7.59 -14.27 14.04
N ILE A 355 7.34 -15.32 13.27
CA ILE A 355 7.00 -16.66 13.78
C ILE A 355 8.12 -17.64 13.48
N TRP A 356 8.41 -17.93 12.20
CA TRP A 356 9.32 -18.99 11.80
C TRP A 356 10.77 -18.75 12.27
N LYS A 357 11.33 -17.57 12.01
CA LYS A 357 12.70 -17.23 12.46
C LYS A 357 12.84 -17.20 13.98
N THR A 358 11.76 -16.89 14.70
CA THR A 358 11.73 -16.91 16.16
C THR A 358 11.68 -18.32 16.73
N VAL A 359 10.97 -19.25 16.07
CA VAL A 359 10.85 -20.65 16.50
C VAL A 359 12.04 -21.50 16.05
N VAL A 360 12.52 -21.30 14.82
CA VAL A 360 13.64 -22.03 14.22
C VAL A 360 14.69 -21.03 13.70
N PRO A 361 15.55 -20.50 14.60
CA PRO A 361 16.61 -19.56 14.21
C PRO A 361 17.79 -20.25 13.52
N GLY A 362 18.58 -19.48 12.76
CA GLY A 362 19.89 -19.90 12.24
C GLY A 362 19.88 -20.84 11.03
N LYS A 363 18.76 -20.94 10.30
CA LYS A 363 18.69 -21.68 9.03
C LYS A 363 19.18 -20.85 7.86
N ASP A 364 19.47 -21.52 6.74
CA ASP A 364 19.90 -20.87 5.51
C ASP A 364 18.74 -20.14 4.81
N ASP A 365 19.07 -19.24 3.88
CA ASP A 365 18.08 -18.41 3.20
C ASP A 365 17.08 -19.23 2.37
N LYS A 366 17.53 -20.34 1.78
CA LYS A 366 16.66 -21.24 1.00
C LYS A 366 15.56 -21.85 1.87
N TYR A 367 15.88 -22.26 3.09
CA TYR A 367 14.89 -22.77 4.04
C TYR A 367 13.82 -21.71 4.35
N TYR A 368 14.23 -20.48 4.65
CA TYR A 368 13.28 -19.40 4.94
C TYR A 368 12.47 -18.96 3.71
N LEU A 369 13.03 -19.05 2.51
CA LEU A 369 12.30 -18.81 1.26
C LEU A 369 11.21 -19.88 1.03
N HIS A 370 11.52 -21.16 1.31
CA HIS A 370 10.51 -22.21 1.29
C HIS A 370 9.43 -21.99 2.35
N ALA A 371 9.80 -21.58 3.56
CA ALA A 371 8.84 -21.22 4.62
C ALA A 371 7.93 -20.05 4.20
N ALA A 372 8.48 -19.02 3.54
CA ALA A 372 7.71 -17.89 2.99
C ALA A 372 6.63 -18.37 2.01
N ARG A 373 7.03 -19.23 1.07
CA ARG A 373 6.13 -19.82 0.09
C ARG A 373 5.01 -20.65 0.74
N LEU A 374 5.34 -21.44 1.77
CA LEU A 374 4.34 -22.20 2.52
C LEU A 374 3.39 -21.28 3.32
N ALA A 375 3.91 -20.22 3.93
CA ALA A 375 3.10 -19.25 4.65
C ALA A 375 2.10 -18.53 3.71
N ALA A 376 2.51 -18.21 2.47
CA ALA A 376 1.61 -17.64 1.46
C ALA A 376 0.47 -18.59 1.07
N VAL A 377 0.78 -19.89 0.88
CA VAL A 377 -0.24 -20.93 0.64
C VAL A 377 -1.19 -21.02 1.83
N GLY A 378 -0.66 -21.09 3.05
CA GLY A 378 -1.46 -21.15 4.28
C GLY A 378 -2.38 -19.94 4.45
N ALA A 379 -1.88 -18.74 4.22
CA ALA A 379 -2.67 -17.50 4.27
C ALA A 379 -3.83 -17.52 3.26
N THR A 380 -3.57 -18.00 2.04
CA THR A 380 -4.56 -18.11 0.97
C THR A 380 -5.65 -19.13 1.34
N LEU A 381 -5.27 -20.30 1.85
CA LEU A 381 -6.21 -21.33 2.29
C LEU A 381 -7.07 -20.86 3.46
N LEU A 382 -6.47 -20.19 4.44
CA LEU A 382 -7.21 -19.58 5.56
C LEU A 382 -8.20 -18.53 5.04
N GLY A 383 -7.77 -17.69 4.09
CA GLY A 383 -8.64 -16.73 3.42
C GLY A 383 -9.84 -17.39 2.73
N LEU A 384 -9.63 -18.48 1.99
CA LEU A 384 -10.69 -19.26 1.34
C LEU A 384 -11.69 -19.85 2.36
N VAL A 385 -11.19 -20.36 3.49
CA VAL A 385 -12.05 -20.87 4.58
C VAL A 385 -12.94 -19.77 5.18
N LEU A 386 -12.49 -18.52 5.15
CA LEU A 386 -13.28 -17.39 5.64
C LEU A 386 -14.34 -16.90 4.64
N VAL A 387 -14.27 -17.25 3.36
CA VAL A 387 -15.22 -16.77 2.33
C VAL A 387 -16.69 -17.10 2.69
N PRO A 388 -17.07 -18.34 3.08
CA PRO A 388 -18.44 -18.65 3.47
C PRO A 388 -18.88 -17.91 4.73
N ILE A 389 -17.95 -17.69 5.67
CA ILE A 389 -18.26 -16.96 6.91
C ILE A 389 -18.65 -15.53 6.60
N PHE A 390 -17.95 -14.91 5.65
CA PHE A 390 -18.29 -13.59 5.16
C PHE A 390 -19.57 -13.60 4.31
N GLU A 391 -19.94 -14.70 3.65
CA GLU A 391 -21.20 -14.79 2.89
C GLU A 391 -22.45 -14.80 3.79
N LEU A 392 -22.33 -15.28 5.03
CA LEU A 392 -23.44 -15.38 5.98
C LEU A 392 -23.93 -14.03 6.53
N ASP A 393 -23.14 -12.97 6.41
CA ASP A 393 -23.45 -11.67 6.97
C ASP A 393 -23.71 -10.66 5.84
N ASP A 394 -24.96 -10.21 5.67
CA ASP A 394 -25.33 -9.12 4.75
C ASP A 394 -24.57 -7.81 5.07
N GLN A 395 -23.86 -7.76 6.20
CA GLN A 395 -23.06 -6.64 6.67
C GLN A 395 -21.56 -6.95 6.88
N ILE A 396 -20.93 -7.76 6.01
CA ILE A 396 -19.46 -7.98 5.98
C ILE A 396 -18.66 -6.69 6.27
N TYR A 397 -19.07 -5.60 5.62
CA TYR A 397 -18.46 -4.29 5.77
C TYR A 397 -18.60 -3.72 7.19
N THR A 398 -19.74 -3.93 7.84
CA THR A 398 -19.95 -3.49 9.22
C THR A 398 -19.05 -4.29 10.17
N ALA A 399 -18.92 -5.62 9.98
CA ALA A 399 -18.02 -6.43 10.80
C ALA A 399 -16.55 -6.02 10.61
N HIS A 400 -16.12 -5.79 9.36
CA HIS A 400 -14.81 -5.23 9.06
C HIS A 400 -14.58 -3.89 9.74
N SER A 401 -15.51 -2.96 9.53
CA SER A 401 -15.42 -1.59 10.03
C SER A 401 -15.41 -1.55 11.56
N LYS A 402 -16.16 -2.44 12.22
CA LYS A 402 -16.13 -2.59 13.69
C LYS A 402 -14.75 -3.05 14.17
N PHE A 403 -14.16 -4.07 13.53
CA PHE A 403 -12.79 -4.50 13.84
C PHE A 403 -11.80 -3.35 13.64
N PHE A 404 -11.90 -2.69 12.49
CA PHE A 404 -11.01 -1.60 12.08
C PHE A 404 -11.07 -0.43 13.07
N THR A 405 -12.27 0.03 13.40
CA THR A 405 -12.49 1.18 14.30
C THR A 405 -12.30 0.86 15.79
N THR A 406 -12.11 -0.42 16.15
CA THR A 406 -11.83 -0.81 17.54
C THR A 406 -10.35 -0.92 17.83
N ILE A 407 -9.61 -1.61 16.96
CA ILE A 407 -8.26 -2.09 17.26
C ILE A 407 -7.19 -1.17 16.66
N LEU A 408 -7.40 -0.70 15.43
CA LEU A 408 -6.40 0.12 14.75
C LEU A 408 -6.14 1.47 15.42
N PRO A 409 -7.13 2.20 15.97
CA PRO A 409 -6.87 3.46 16.66
C PRO A 409 -5.80 3.34 17.74
N SER A 410 -5.87 2.29 18.56
CA SER A 410 -4.89 2.06 19.62
C SER A 410 -3.52 1.70 19.06
N LEU A 411 -3.47 0.85 18.02
CA LEU A 411 -2.20 0.47 17.39
C LEU A 411 -1.52 1.67 16.71
N ILE A 412 -2.29 2.50 16.02
CA ILE A 412 -1.84 3.74 15.38
C ILE A 412 -1.24 4.68 16.42
N VAL A 413 -1.96 4.95 17.52
CA VAL A 413 -1.48 5.87 18.55
C VAL A 413 -0.18 5.38 19.15
N VAL A 414 -0.08 4.09 19.50
CA VAL A 414 1.14 3.53 20.10
C VAL A 414 2.31 3.57 19.12
N LEU A 415 2.08 3.31 17.82
CA LEU A 415 3.10 3.46 16.80
C LEU A 415 3.57 4.92 16.68
N LEU A 416 2.64 5.86 16.49
CA LEU A 416 2.97 7.28 16.33
C LEU A 416 3.68 7.84 17.57
N MET A 417 3.22 7.50 18.77
CA MET A 417 3.90 7.88 20.02
C MET A 417 5.29 7.26 20.12
N GLY A 418 5.47 6.01 19.67
CA GLY A 418 6.78 5.37 19.59
C GLY A 418 7.75 6.10 18.66
N VAL A 419 7.26 6.55 17.50
CA VAL A 419 8.02 7.25 16.46
C VAL A 419 8.37 8.68 16.87
N LEU A 420 7.38 9.42 17.39
CA LEU A 420 7.46 10.86 17.65
C LEU A 420 8.03 11.18 19.04
N TRP A 421 7.83 10.31 20.02
CA TRP A 421 8.15 10.60 21.41
C TRP A 421 9.20 9.64 21.96
N SER A 422 10.46 10.10 22.03
CA SER A 422 11.58 9.31 22.54
C SER A 422 11.42 8.87 24.00
N ARG A 423 10.56 9.54 24.79
CA ARG A 423 10.29 9.17 26.19
C ARG A 423 9.24 8.06 26.31
N PHE A 424 8.44 7.79 25.27
CA PHE A 424 7.33 6.85 25.33
C PHE A 424 7.83 5.44 25.71
N THR A 425 7.26 4.88 26.78
CA THR A 425 7.80 3.68 27.45
C THR A 425 7.17 2.38 26.97
N SER A 426 7.86 1.25 27.16
CA SER A 426 7.30 -0.07 26.81
C SER A 426 6.03 -0.40 27.62
N ALA A 427 6.00 0.00 28.90
CA ALA A 427 4.82 -0.15 29.74
C ALA A 427 3.63 0.66 29.23
N ALA A 428 3.86 1.91 28.81
CA ALA A 428 2.83 2.74 28.19
C ALA A 428 2.33 2.14 26.88
N ALA A 429 3.24 1.64 26.04
CA ALA A 429 2.88 1.00 24.77
C ALA A 429 1.97 -0.23 24.97
N PHE A 430 2.34 -1.13 25.88
CA PHE A 430 1.56 -2.34 26.15
C PHE A 430 0.18 -2.01 26.75
N TRP A 431 0.13 -1.21 27.82
CA TRP A 431 -1.12 -0.94 28.52
C TRP A 431 -2.05 0.00 27.75
N ALA A 432 -1.52 1.00 27.05
CA ALA A 432 -2.35 1.86 26.22
C ALA A 432 -2.95 1.08 25.05
N LEU A 433 -2.18 0.19 24.40
CA LEU A 433 -2.71 -0.66 23.33
C LEU A 433 -3.80 -1.61 23.85
N LEU A 434 -3.55 -2.30 24.97
CA LEU A 434 -4.51 -3.25 25.55
C LEU A 434 -5.78 -2.55 26.06
N LEU A 435 -5.63 -1.60 26.98
CA LEU A 435 -6.76 -0.93 27.61
C LEU A 435 -7.50 -0.01 26.63
N GLY A 436 -6.78 0.66 25.73
CA GLY A 436 -7.39 1.47 24.66
C GLY A 436 -8.27 0.63 23.74
N SER A 437 -7.79 -0.55 23.32
CA SER A 437 -8.58 -1.46 22.48
C SER A 437 -9.80 -2.00 23.23
N ILE A 438 -9.66 -2.38 24.50
CA ILE A 438 -10.78 -2.88 25.33
C ILE A 438 -11.82 -1.78 25.56
N LEU A 439 -11.39 -0.58 25.95
CA LEU A 439 -12.29 0.55 26.18
C LEU A 439 -13.03 0.93 24.90
N THR A 440 -12.36 0.89 23.74
CA THR A 440 -13.02 1.12 22.46
C THR A 440 -14.00 -0.01 22.13
N LEU A 441 -13.65 -1.27 22.40
CA LEU A 441 -14.51 -2.42 22.14
C LEU A 441 -15.81 -2.33 22.92
N VAL A 442 -15.76 -2.02 24.22
CA VAL A 442 -16.97 -1.97 25.06
C VAL A 442 -17.97 -0.91 24.58
N THR A 443 -17.53 0.18 23.95
CA THR A 443 -18.44 1.21 23.38
C THR A 443 -19.31 0.71 22.21
N HIS A 444 -19.13 -0.52 21.73
CA HIS A 444 -20.10 -1.15 20.82
C HIS A 444 -21.43 -1.46 21.51
N HIS A 445 -21.41 -1.66 22.83
CA HIS A 445 -22.61 -1.86 23.61
C HIS A 445 -23.39 -0.55 23.71
N LYS A 446 -24.68 -0.55 23.32
CA LYS A 446 -25.53 0.66 23.27
C LYS A 446 -25.57 1.44 24.59
N ALA A 447 -25.50 0.74 25.72
CA ALA A 447 -25.45 1.36 27.06
C ALA A 447 -24.25 2.28 27.29
N LEU A 448 -23.20 2.20 26.46
CA LEU A 448 -21.98 2.98 26.57
C LEU A 448 -21.87 4.08 25.50
N TYR A 449 -22.94 4.33 24.74
CA TYR A 449 -22.96 5.39 23.72
C TYR A 449 -22.77 6.78 24.31
N PHE A 450 -23.17 7.01 25.56
CA PHE A 450 -22.94 8.25 26.29
C PHE A 450 -21.45 8.64 26.39
N LEU A 451 -20.51 7.69 26.23
CA LEU A 451 -19.07 7.99 26.21
C LEU A 451 -18.61 8.61 24.88
N ILE A 452 -19.32 8.30 23.78
CA ILE A 452 -19.00 8.81 22.44
C ILE A 452 -19.82 10.06 22.13
N GLU A 453 -21.05 10.18 22.64
CA GLU A 453 -21.96 11.30 22.41
C GLU A 453 -21.29 12.70 22.54
N PRO A 454 -20.45 12.99 23.56
CA PRO A 454 -19.76 14.27 23.67
C PRO A 454 -18.78 14.56 22.52
N LEU A 455 -18.26 13.52 21.87
CA LEU A 455 -17.30 13.58 20.77
C LEU A 455 -17.98 13.39 19.40
N ALA A 456 -19.29 13.13 19.39
CA ALA A 456 -20.00 12.78 18.17
C ALA A 456 -20.24 13.98 17.25
N HIS A 457 -19.99 15.21 17.71
CA HIS A 457 -20.21 16.44 16.94
C HIS A 457 -21.62 16.53 16.32
N GLY A 458 -22.64 16.05 17.04
CA GLY A 458 -24.03 16.04 16.58
C GLY A 458 -24.39 14.92 15.60
N VAL A 459 -23.48 13.99 15.30
CA VAL A 459 -23.78 12.79 14.49
C VAL A 459 -24.73 11.89 15.27
N PRO A 460 -25.81 11.37 14.67
CA PRO A 460 -26.74 10.49 15.37
C PRO A 460 -26.20 9.06 15.55
N PRO A 461 -26.70 8.30 16.55
CA PRO A 461 -26.26 6.96 16.87
C PRO A 461 -26.74 5.87 15.89
N ASP A 462 -27.42 6.22 14.78
CA ASP A 462 -28.20 5.30 13.94
C ASP A 462 -27.38 4.14 13.35
N LYS A 463 -26.06 4.31 13.20
CA LYS A 463 -25.11 3.24 12.81
C LYS A 463 -24.08 2.91 13.88
N GLY A 464 -24.33 3.32 15.12
CA GLY A 464 -23.51 3.04 16.28
C GLY A 464 -22.16 3.74 16.28
N TYR A 465 -22.10 5.01 15.86
CA TYR A 465 -20.90 5.85 15.98
C TYR A 465 -19.61 5.27 15.37
N ILE A 466 -19.70 4.62 14.20
CA ILE A 466 -18.56 3.89 13.58
C ILE A 466 -17.29 4.77 13.54
N TYR A 467 -17.34 5.94 12.91
CA TYR A 467 -16.18 6.83 12.78
C TYR A 467 -15.80 7.51 14.11
N MET A 468 -16.78 7.94 14.89
CA MET A 468 -16.55 8.63 16.17
C MET A 468 -15.96 7.70 17.23
N ARG A 469 -16.18 6.39 17.12
CA ARG A 469 -15.53 5.39 17.95
C ARG A 469 -14.02 5.33 17.68
N GLY A 470 -13.61 5.48 16.43
CA GLY A 470 -12.18 5.59 16.09
C GLY A 470 -11.52 6.80 16.73
N LEU A 471 -12.21 7.96 16.74
CA LEU A 471 -11.77 9.16 17.45
C LEU A 471 -11.67 8.91 18.95
N PHE A 472 -12.73 8.37 19.57
CA PHE A 472 -12.73 8.03 20.99
C PHE A 472 -11.56 7.11 21.35
N GLY A 473 -11.37 6.02 20.60
CA GLY A 473 -10.28 5.07 20.83
C GLY A 473 -8.90 5.70 20.68
N THR A 474 -8.73 6.61 19.72
CA THR A 474 -7.51 7.40 19.55
C THR A 474 -7.25 8.26 20.79
N LEU A 475 -8.22 9.08 21.20
CA LEU A 475 -8.07 10.00 22.34
C LEU A 475 -7.83 9.26 23.66
N VAL A 476 -8.57 8.19 23.93
CA VAL A 476 -8.39 7.36 25.13
C VAL A 476 -7.01 6.71 25.14
N THR A 477 -6.55 6.18 24.00
CA THR A 477 -5.21 5.58 23.92
C THR A 477 -4.12 6.64 24.11
N VAL A 478 -4.29 7.84 23.57
CA VAL A 478 -3.35 8.96 23.79
C VAL A 478 -3.32 9.32 25.28
N ALA A 479 -4.47 9.48 25.93
CA ALA A 479 -4.56 9.82 27.34
C ALA A 479 -3.89 8.76 28.22
N LEU A 480 -4.17 7.48 27.98
CA LEU A 480 -3.52 6.36 28.68
C LEU A 480 -2.02 6.32 28.42
N GLY A 481 -1.60 6.46 27.17
CA GLY A 481 -0.19 6.42 26.77
C GLY A 481 0.63 7.56 27.39
N VAL A 482 0.09 8.78 27.37
CA VAL A 482 0.71 9.96 28.01
C VAL A 482 0.74 9.78 29.52
N GLY A 483 -0.39 9.44 30.15
CA GLY A 483 -0.49 9.24 31.59
C GLY A 483 0.53 8.22 32.10
N ILE A 484 0.55 7.02 31.51
CA ILE A 484 1.48 5.95 31.93
C ILE A 484 2.94 6.34 31.67
N THR A 485 3.24 7.03 30.57
CA THR A 485 4.61 7.49 30.26
C THR A 485 5.14 8.48 31.30
N LEU A 486 4.29 9.35 31.84
CA LEU A 486 4.69 10.31 32.86
C LEU A 486 5.10 9.63 34.18
N PHE A 487 4.48 8.49 34.52
CA PHE A 487 4.76 7.73 35.75
C PHE A 487 5.73 6.55 35.57
N THR A 488 6.25 6.31 34.36
CA THR A 488 7.17 5.20 34.08
C THR A 488 8.55 5.70 33.64
N LYS A 489 9.57 4.85 33.83
CA LYS A 489 10.95 5.20 33.49
C LYS A 489 11.19 5.01 31.98
N PRO A 490 11.65 6.04 31.26
CA PRO A 490 11.98 5.92 29.84
C PRO A 490 13.28 5.14 29.64
N ARG A 491 13.39 4.45 28.49
CA ARG A 491 14.65 3.85 28.05
C ARG A 491 15.64 4.95 27.63
N PRO A 492 16.95 4.81 27.92
CA PRO A 492 17.96 5.73 27.44
C PRO A 492 17.96 5.85 25.91
N LYS A 493 18.20 7.04 25.37
CA LYS A 493 18.25 7.26 23.91
C LYS A 493 19.34 6.41 23.22
N SER A 494 20.43 6.09 23.92
CA SER A 494 21.51 5.23 23.44
C SER A 494 21.07 3.80 23.13
N GLU A 495 19.99 3.33 23.76
CA GLU A 495 19.40 2.01 23.48
C GLU A 495 18.37 2.03 22.35
N LEU A 496 18.08 3.21 21.80
CA LEU A 496 17.07 3.42 20.76
C LEU A 496 17.67 3.99 19.47
N PRO A 497 18.86 3.55 18.99
CA PRO A 497 19.48 4.16 17.83
C PRO A 497 18.59 3.96 16.60
N GLY A 498 18.21 5.06 15.94
CA GLY A 498 17.36 5.01 14.75
C GLY A 498 15.89 4.66 14.95
N LEU A 499 15.43 4.33 16.16
CA LEU A 499 14.06 3.82 16.39
C LEU A 499 13.00 4.90 16.64
N CYS A 500 13.39 6.18 16.64
CA CYS A 500 12.48 7.32 16.70
C CYS A 500 13.08 8.52 15.96
N ILE A 501 12.28 9.56 15.68
CA ILE A 501 12.77 10.73 14.92
C ILE A 501 13.98 11.37 15.60
N ALA A 502 13.97 11.42 16.94
CA ALA A 502 15.02 12.04 17.73
C ALA A 502 16.36 11.27 17.73
N THR A 503 16.39 10.04 17.23
CA THR A 503 17.59 9.19 17.15
C THR A 503 17.89 8.74 15.71
N LEU A 504 17.24 9.35 14.73
CA LEU A 504 17.34 8.94 13.32
C LEU A 504 18.77 9.11 12.76
N SER A 505 19.48 10.16 13.18
CA SER A 505 20.89 10.41 12.85
C SER A 505 21.79 9.22 13.19
N GLU A 506 21.60 8.65 14.37
CA GLU A 506 22.34 7.50 14.86
C GLU A 506 22.02 6.25 14.03
N GLY A 507 20.74 6.08 13.67
CA GLY A 507 20.33 5.01 12.74
C GLY A 507 20.99 5.12 11.37
N MET A 508 21.08 6.33 10.81
CA MET A 508 21.77 6.57 9.54
C MET A 508 23.28 6.26 9.62
N ARG A 509 23.93 6.65 10.72
CA ARG A 509 25.34 6.35 10.96
C ARG A 509 25.61 4.85 11.05
N LEU A 510 24.76 4.12 11.78
CA LEU A 510 24.86 2.66 11.88
C LEU A 510 24.61 1.97 10.53
N PHE A 511 23.64 2.45 9.75
CA PHE A 511 23.33 1.89 8.45
C PHE A 511 24.49 2.04 7.46
N LYS A 512 25.13 3.21 7.44
CA LYS A 512 26.29 3.47 6.57
C LYS A 512 27.58 2.83 7.11
N GLY A 513 27.75 2.80 8.43
CA GLY A 513 29.02 2.47 9.09
C GLY A 513 29.93 3.69 9.28
N GLY A 514 29.40 4.91 9.18
CA GLY A 514 30.15 6.18 9.23
C GLY A 514 29.24 7.39 9.16
N GLU A 515 29.80 8.60 9.06
CA GLU A 515 28.98 9.82 8.90
C GLU A 515 28.26 9.84 7.54
N PRO A 516 26.93 10.05 7.50
CA PRO A 516 26.17 10.12 6.26
C PRO A 516 26.63 11.29 5.38
N ASN A 517 26.81 11.04 4.09
CA ASN A 517 27.10 12.09 3.13
C ASN A 517 25.78 12.74 2.72
N ARG A 518 25.59 14.00 3.12
CA ARG A 518 24.33 14.73 2.93
C ARG A 518 24.27 15.55 1.65
N SER A 519 25.31 15.49 0.81
CA SER A 519 25.28 16.15 -0.49
C SER A 519 24.16 15.57 -1.36
N GLU A 520 23.55 16.39 -2.21
CA GLU A 520 22.42 15.96 -3.03
C GLU A 520 22.76 14.73 -3.89
N PRO A 521 21.83 13.77 -4.02
CA PRO A 521 22.04 12.61 -4.88
C PRO A 521 22.03 13.07 -6.35
N LYS A 522 23.08 12.70 -7.08
CA LYS A 522 23.21 12.89 -8.52
C LYS A 522 23.38 11.52 -9.18
N THR A 523 22.94 11.42 -10.44
CA THR A 523 23.11 10.23 -11.28
C THR A 523 24.04 10.57 -12.42
N SER A 524 25.02 9.71 -12.68
CA SER A 524 25.99 9.88 -13.76
C SER A 524 25.35 9.78 -15.15
N SER A 525 26.08 10.27 -16.15
CA SER A 525 25.89 9.82 -17.53
C SER A 525 26.17 8.31 -17.68
N PRO A 526 25.69 7.63 -18.73
CA PRO A 526 26.02 6.23 -18.98
C PRO A 526 27.52 6.00 -19.13
N LEU A 527 28.03 4.98 -18.45
CA LEU A 527 29.46 4.62 -18.35
C LEU A 527 29.64 3.16 -18.76
N GLN A 528 30.82 2.83 -19.28
CA GLN A 528 31.19 1.43 -19.44
C GLN A 528 31.63 0.86 -18.10
N PHE A 529 31.57 -0.46 -17.95
CA PHE A 529 32.14 -1.13 -16.78
C PHE A 529 33.06 -2.26 -17.20
N ARG A 530 34.05 -2.56 -16.36
CA ARG A 530 34.90 -3.74 -16.48
C ARG A 530 34.97 -4.46 -15.15
N THR A 531 35.33 -5.74 -15.20
CA THR A 531 35.53 -6.52 -13.98
C THR A 531 37.00 -6.57 -13.58
N ASP A 532 37.24 -6.58 -12.27
CA ASP A 532 38.58 -6.67 -11.68
C ASP A 532 38.51 -7.32 -10.30
N ALA A 533 39.66 -7.71 -9.76
CA ALA A 533 39.79 -8.35 -8.45
C ALA A 533 39.66 -7.32 -7.32
N ILE A 534 38.43 -6.85 -7.08
CA ILE A 534 38.03 -6.02 -5.93
C ILE A 534 37.03 -6.77 -5.04
N ASP A 535 36.80 -6.31 -3.82
CA ASP A 535 35.78 -6.92 -2.94
C ASP A 535 34.38 -6.88 -3.59
N ALA A 536 33.61 -7.96 -3.41
CA ALA A 536 32.30 -8.13 -4.06
C ALA A 536 31.23 -7.09 -3.64
N ASP A 537 31.41 -6.40 -2.51
CA ASP A 537 30.54 -5.33 -2.02
C ASP A 537 31.06 -3.92 -2.34
N ARG A 538 32.16 -3.82 -3.10
CA ARG A 538 32.83 -2.56 -3.45
C ARG A 538 32.69 -2.21 -4.94
N VAL A 539 32.86 -0.92 -5.23
CA VAL A 539 32.98 -0.37 -6.59
C VAL A 539 34.06 0.69 -6.61
N ARG A 540 34.95 0.65 -7.61
CA ARG A 540 35.89 1.75 -7.86
C ARG A 540 35.35 2.65 -8.95
N LEU A 541 35.40 3.94 -8.69
CA LEU A 541 34.91 4.98 -9.58
C LEU A 541 36.09 5.85 -10.05
N PRO A 542 36.01 6.45 -11.25
CA PRO A 542 36.96 7.46 -11.69
C PRO A 542 36.98 8.65 -10.72
N VAL A 543 38.14 9.28 -10.52
CA VAL A 543 38.26 10.49 -9.66
C VAL A 543 37.26 11.58 -10.08
N GLU A 544 37.17 11.85 -11.39
CA GLU A 544 36.25 12.84 -11.96
C GLU A 544 34.79 12.56 -11.62
N LEU A 545 34.41 11.27 -11.63
CA LEU A 545 33.05 10.85 -11.33
C LEU A 545 32.74 10.96 -9.83
N MET A 546 33.71 10.66 -8.97
CA MET A 546 33.54 10.86 -7.53
C MET A 546 33.34 12.34 -7.21
N ASP A 547 34.08 13.24 -7.85
CA ASP A 547 33.92 14.68 -7.68
C ASP A 547 32.55 15.18 -8.21
N GLU A 548 32.16 14.75 -9.42
CA GLU A 548 30.88 15.09 -10.05
C GLU A 548 29.69 14.73 -9.13
N LEU A 549 29.71 13.49 -8.63
CA LEU A 549 28.64 12.92 -7.79
C LEU A 549 28.81 13.28 -6.30
N SER A 550 29.90 13.95 -5.93
CA SER A 550 30.29 14.27 -4.57
C SER A 550 30.31 13.03 -3.67
N VAL A 551 30.94 11.97 -4.16
CA VAL A 551 31.09 10.66 -3.51
C VAL A 551 32.41 10.61 -2.75
N GLN A 552 32.37 10.04 -1.55
CA GLN A 552 33.52 9.75 -0.71
C GLN A 552 33.71 8.24 -0.57
N GLU A 553 34.92 7.81 -0.22
CA GLU A 553 35.19 6.40 0.07
C GLU A 553 34.26 5.91 1.20
N GLY A 554 33.67 4.72 1.01
CA GLY A 554 32.70 4.14 1.94
C GLY A 554 31.26 4.63 1.79
N ASP A 555 30.98 5.61 0.91
CA ASP A 555 29.61 5.99 0.56
C ASP A 555 28.87 4.82 -0.11
N LEU A 556 27.56 4.77 0.09
CA LEU A 556 26.70 3.79 -0.56
C LEU A 556 26.35 4.25 -1.98
N ILE A 557 26.68 3.41 -2.94
CA ILE A 557 26.52 3.63 -4.37
C ILE A 557 25.51 2.64 -4.93
N TYR A 558 24.67 3.14 -5.82
CA TYR A 558 23.75 2.35 -6.60
C TYR A 558 24.20 2.35 -8.06
N VAL A 559 24.55 1.17 -8.55
CA VAL A 559 24.91 0.97 -9.96
C VAL A 559 23.73 0.28 -10.64
N SER A 560 23.28 0.82 -11.77
CA SER A 560 22.16 0.27 -12.53
C SER A 560 22.41 0.28 -14.02
N ASP A 561 21.72 -0.58 -14.75
CA ASP A 561 21.65 -0.51 -16.21
C ASP A 561 21.17 0.88 -16.67
N ALA A 562 21.80 1.44 -17.71
CA ALA A 562 21.50 2.79 -18.18
C ALA A 562 20.05 2.95 -18.71
N ARG A 563 19.38 1.84 -19.07
CA ARG A 563 17.99 1.86 -19.53
C ARG A 563 17.04 2.10 -18.36
N ARG A 564 16.67 3.36 -18.17
CA ARG A 564 15.79 3.83 -17.07
C ARG A 564 14.45 3.09 -16.96
N TRP A 565 13.90 2.58 -18.07
CA TRP A 565 12.64 1.83 -18.07
C TRP A 565 12.70 0.48 -17.36
N LEU A 566 13.90 -0.06 -17.09
CA LEU A 566 14.06 -1.31 -16.33
C LEU A 566 13.76 -1.12 -14.84
N GLY A 567 13.67 0.13 -14.38
CA GLY A 567 13.21 0.46 -13.04
C GLY A 567 14.04 -0.11 -11.88
N GLY A 568 15.27 -0.58 -12.15
CA GLY A 568 16.13 -1.24 -11.16
C GLY A 568 16.13 -2.78 -11.21
N LEU A 569 15.49 -3.40 -12.21
CA LEU A 569 15.56 -4.86 -12.42
C LEU A 569 17.00 -5.38 -12.57
N ARG A 570 17.88 -4.54 -13.13
CA ARG A 570 19.31 -4.80 -13.28
C ARG A 570 20.09 -3.73 -12.54
N SER A 571 20.41 -4.00 -11.28
CA SER A 571 21.13 -3.07 -10.43
C SER A 571 21.71 -3.75 -9.19
N VAL A 572 22.61 -3.03 -8.51
CA VAL A 572 23.26 -3.47 -7.28
C VAL A 572 23.65 -2.28 -6.41
N HIS A 573 23.55 -2.46 -5.09
CA HIS A 573 24.12 -1.55 -4.08
C HIS A 573 25.51 -2.01 -3.68
N LEU A 574 26.46 -1.10 -3.72
CA LEU A 574 27.88 -1.29 -3.42
C LEU A 574 28.39 -0.13 -2.57
N LYS A 575 29.59 -0.26 -2.01
CA LYS A 575 30.31 0.81 -1.32
C LYS A 575 31.42 1.36 -2.21
N ALA A 576 31.57 2.67 -2.25
CA ALA A 576 32.71 3.29 -2.91
C ALA A 576 34.03 2.81 -2.28
N ASP A 577 34.96 2.39 -3.11
CA ASP A 577 36.36 2.08 -2.78
C ASP A 577 37.27 3.21 -3.29
N ALA A 578 38.58 3.08 -3.07
CA ALA A 578 39.57 4.04 -3.55
C ALA A 578 39.40 4.33 -5.08
N PRO A 579 39.43 5.61 -5.49
CA PRO A 579 39.24 5.99 -6.89
C PRO A 579 40.37 5.50 -7.79
N HIS A 580 40.09 5.46 -9.10
CA HIS A 580 41.10 5.23 -10.13
C HIS A 580 41.14 6.36 -11.16
N GLN A 581 42.20 6.38 -11.97
CA GLN A 581 42.47 7.45 -12.95
C GLN A 581 41.81 7.23 -14.32
N GLU A 582 41.41 6.01 -14.63
CA GLU A 582 40.76 5.67 -15.91
C GLU A 582 39.36 6.34 -16.02
N THR A 583 39.20 7.27 -16.95
CA THR A 583 37.95 8.03 -17.14
C THR A 583 36.87 7.21 -17.85
N GLY A 584 35.60 7.37 -17.46
CA GLY A 584 34.47 6.78 -18.18
C GLY A 584 34.22 5.28 -17.93
N VAL A 585 35.02 4.65 -17.08
CA VAL A 585 34.95 3.21 -16.76
C VAL A 585 34.67 3.01 -15.28
N VAL A 586 33.73 2.13 -14.94
CA VAL A 586 33.45 1.70 -13.57
C VAL A 586 34.03 0.30 -13.36
N ILE A 587 34.70 0.07 -12.23
CA ILE A 587 35.28 -1.25 -11.93
C ILE A 587 34.41 -1.98 -10.92
N LEU A 588 33.94 -3.17 -11.29
CA LEU A 588 33.07 -4.03 -10.50
C LEU A 588 33.72 -5.40 -10.27
N HIS A 589 33.29 -6.12 -9.24
CA HIS A 589 33.61 -7.54 -9.10
C HIS A 589 32.66 -8.41 -9.94
N ASP A 590 33.11 -9.58 -10.40
CA ASP A 590 32.30 -10.51 -11.21
C ASP A 590 31.01 -10.92 -10.48
N GLU A 591 31.06 -11.20 -9.18
CA GLU A 591 29.85 -11.54 -8.40
C GLU A 591 28.84 -10.39 -8.34
N ALA A 592 29.29 -9.14 -8.35
CA ALA A 592 28.40 -7.98 -8.35
C ALA A 592 27.67 -7.86 -9.69
N VAL A 593 28.37 -8.14 -10.79
CA VAL A 593 27.81 -8.18 -12.16
C VAL A 593 26.76 -9.30 -12.27
N ASP A 594 27.06 -10.49 -11.76
CA ASP A 594 26.14 -11.64 -11.76
C ASP A 594 24.91 -11.39 -10.89
N ARG A 595 25.08 -10.81 -9.69
CA ARG A 595 23.98 -10.44 -8.79
C ARG A 595 23.08 -9.36 -9.38
N ALA A 596 23.66 -8.43 -10.15
CA ALA A 596 22.94 -7.38 -10.85
C ALA A 596 22.32 -7.86 -12.17
N ASN A 597 22.75 -9.02 -12.69
CA ASN A 597 22.40 -9.52 -14.02
C ASN A 597 22.74 -8.50 -15.12
N PHE A 598 23.92 -7.89 -15.01
CA PHE A 598 24.43 -6.95 -16.02
C PHE A 598 24.88 -7.69 -17.28
N SER A 599 24.91 -6.96 -18.40
CA SER A 599 25.46 -7.45 -19.66
C SER A 599 26.68 -6.60 -19.98
N LEU A 600 27.81 -7.24 -20.25
CA LEU A 600 29.11 -6.56 -20.43
C LEU A 600 29.11 -5.50 -21.55
N ASP A 601 28.26 -5.67 -22.57
CA ASP A 601 28.18 -4.75 -23.71
C ASP A 601 27.28 -3.52 -23.46
N LEU A 602 26.59 -3.47 -22.32
CA LEU A 602 25.60 -2.44 -22.04
C LEU A 602 26.09 -1.47 -20.95
N PRO A 603 25.93 -0.15 -21.15
CA PRO A 603 26.42 0.83 -20.20
C PRO A 603 25.59 0.83 -18.91
N VAL A 604 26.23 1.29 -17.83
CA VAL A 604 25.65 1.45 -16.50
C VAL A 604 25.61 2.93 -16.09
N THR A 605 24.77 3.26 -15.13
CA THR A 605 24.73 4.56 -14.45
C THR A 605 25.03 4.38 -12.98
N VAL A 606 25.70 5.37 -12.40
CA VAL A 606 26.11 5.38 -11.00
C VAL A 606 25.37 6.50 -10.27
N GLU A 607 24.82 6.19 -9.10
CA GLU A 607 24.13 7.15 -8.24
C GLU A 607 24.59 7.01 -6.79
N LYS A 608 24.87 8.14 -6.15
CA LYS A 608 25.15 8.18 -4.70
C LYS A 608 23.85 8.11 -3.91
N ILE A 609 23.81 7.21 -2.92
CA ILE A 609 22.63 6.96 -2.08
C ILE A 609 22.78 7.55 -0.67
N LEU A 610 23.93 7.37 -0.01
CA LEU A 610 24.15 7.78 1.40
C LEU A 610 25.62 7.90 1.80
#